data_AF-J8AX12-F1
#
_entry.id   AF-J8AX12-F1
#
_cell.length_a   1.000
_cell.length_b   1.000
_cell.length_c   1.000
_cell.angle_alpha   90.00
_cell.angle_beta   90.00
_cell.angle_gamma   90.00
#
_symmetry.space_group_name_H-M   'P 1'
#
loop_
_entity.id
_entity.type
_entity.pdbx_description
1 polymer ?
#
loop_
_entity_poly.entity_id
_entity_poly.type
_entity_poly.pdbx_seq_one_letter_code
_entity_poly.pdbx_strand_id
1 'polypeptide(L)'
;MRGLKVVGIIAGITIVGCIAFFSVKEYVNSKEDPSYVLNYIKEHKDDKTASLIVKRNGEILTSLNENEKLPLASMSKIVIAIEYAKQVAEGKVRKDEQISLKELEKYYVKNTDGGAHPVWLDDVKARGLVNNGQTSLEEVVKGMIQYSSNANASYLLDKLGTARVNESLKELGLNSHEEFYPAYTAALYMRGYVEKEMHIPQNKALDKLRNMSNDEYVKHVWQIHEWMKDEKEWGKREISLKADMDSQRI
;
A
#
# COMPACT_ATOMS: atom_id res chain seq x y z
N MET A 1 -7.58 55.49 -39.98
CA MET A 1 -6.48 54.86 -39.19
C MET A 1 -6.55 55.07 -37.67
N ARG A 2 -7.05 56.20 -37.13
CA ARG A 2 -7.15 56.41 -35.67
C ARG A 2 -8.20 55.52 -34.97
N GLY A 3 -9.39 55.36 -35.55
CA GLY A 3 -10.47 54.53 -34.95
C GLY A 3 -10.10 53.05 -34.81
N LEU A 4 -9.42 52.47 -35.80
CA LEU A 4 -8.98 51.06 -35.77
C LEU A 4 -7.95 50.79 -34.65
N LYS A 5 -7.07 51.77 -34.37
CA LYS A 5 -6.11 51.69 -33.26
C LYS A 5 -6.80 51.74 -31.90
N VAL A 6 -7.82 52.59 -31.74
CA VAL A 6 -8.59 52.70 -30.50
C VAL A 6 -9.39 51.42 -30.24
N VAL A 7 -10.04 50.86 -31.25
CA VAL A 7 -10.75 49.58 -31.14
C VAL A 7 -9.79 48.44 -30.78
N GLY A 8 -8.60 48.38 -31.39
CA GLY A 8 -7.58 47.40 -31.05
C GLY A 8 -7.07 47.51 -29.61
N ILE A 9 -6.89 48.73 -29.10
CA ILE A 9 -6.48 48.96 -27.71
C ILE A 9 -7.58 48.53 -26.73
N ILE A 10 -8.84 48.88 -27.01
CA ILE A 10 -9.98 48.49 -26.18
C ILE A 10 -10.11 46.96 -26.14
N ALA A 11 -10.05 46.30 -27.29
CA ALA A 11 -10.10 44.84 -27.37
C ALA A 11 -8.95 44.18 -26.60
N GLY A 12 -7.73 44.72 -26.71
CA GLY A 12 -6.57 44.24 -25.95
C GLY A 12 -6.75 44.36 -24.43
N ILE A 13 -7.26 45.49 -23.94
CA ILE A 13 -7.53 45.70 -22.51
C ILE A 13 -8.60 44.73 -22.00
N THR A 14 -9.67 44.52 -22.77
CA THR A 14 -10.73 43.56 -22.41
C THR A 14 -10.18 42.13 -22.31
N ILE A 15 -9.35 41.70 -23.26
CA ILE A 15 -8.75 40.37 -23.25
C ILE A 15 -7.85 40.18 -22.02
N VAL A 16 -6.99 41.14 -21.71
CA VAL A 16 -6.11 41.08 -20.54
C VAL A 16 -6.93 41.07 -19.24
N GLY A 17 -8.01 41.86 -19.18
CA GLY A 17 -8.93 41.87 -18.04
C GLY A 17 -9.65 40.52 -17.86
N CYS A 18 -10.09 39.89 -18.94
CA CYS A 18 -10.69 38.56 -18.90
C CYS A 18 -9.67 37.50 -18.44
N ILE A 19 -8.45 37.51 -18.98
CA ILE A 19 -7.40 36.58 -18.57
C ILE A 19 -7.11 36.75 -17.07
N ALA A 20 -6.92 37.98 -16.60
CA ALA A 20 -6.69 38.26 -15.18
C ALA A 20 -7.88 37.79 -14.31
N PHE A 21 -9.12 38.03 -14.73
CA PHE A 21 -10.31 37.56 -14.02
C PHE A 21 -10.39 36.03 -13.94
N PHE A 22 -10.14 35.32 -15.05
CA PHE A 22 -10.14 33.86 -15.06
C PHE A 22 -8.98 33.27 -14.26
N SER A 23 -7.77 33.85 -14.36
CA SER A 23 -6.61 33.40 -13.56
C SER A 23 -6.80 33.66 -12.07
N VAL A 24 -7.42 34.78 -11.67
CA VAL A 24 -7.76 35.05 -10.26
C VAL A 24 -8.88 34.10 -9.79
N LYS A 25 -9.90 33.85 -10.63
CA LYS A 25 -10.96 32.90 -10.31
C LYS A 25 -10.43 31.48 -10.15
N GLU A 26 -9.51 31.06 -11.03
CA GLU A 26 -8.84 29.77 -10.96
C GLU A 26 -7.91 29.68 -9.74
N TYR A 27 -7.14 30.73 -9.43
CA TYR A 27 -6.30 30.81 -8.22
C TYR A 27 -7.11 30.81 -6.91
N VAL A 28 -8.27 31.48 -6.89
CA VAL A 28 -9.18 31.50 -5.73
C VAL A 28 -9.89 30.15 -5.58
N ASN A 29 -10.31 29.53 -6.67
CA ASN A 29 -10.94 28.21 -6.66
C ASN A 29 -9.94 27.05 -6.47
N SER A 30 -8.65 27.26 -6.77
CA SER A 30 -7.59 26.25 -6.59
C SER A 30 -7.08 26.18 -5.15
N LYS A 31 -7.47 27.12 -4.29
CA LYS A 31 -7.33 26.93 -2.84
C LYS A 31 -8.46 26.02 -2.38
N GLU A 32 -8.23 24.71 -2.48
CA GLU A 32 -9.05 23.74 -1.77
C GLU A 32 -9.08 24.17 -0.30
N ASP A 33 -10.27 24.52 0.19
CA ASP A 33 -10.50 24.82 1.59
C ASP A 33 -9.86 23.68 2.41
N PRO A 34 -8.85 23.93 3.26
CA PRO A 34 -8.24 22.87 4.08
C PRO A 34 -9.28 22.18 4.96
N SER A 35 -10.39 22.88 5.23
CA SER A 35 -11.53 22.36 5.97
C SER A 35 -12.33 21.35 5.17
N TYR A 36 -12.14 21.19 3.85
CA TYR A 36 -12.89 20.24 3.02
C TYR A 36 -12.80 18.81 3.55
N VAL A 37 -11.60 18.35 3.92
CA VAL A 37 -11.43 17.00 4.50
C VAL A 37 -12.15 16.87 5.84
N LEU A 38 -12.05 17.90 6.70
CA LEU A 38 -12.74 17.91 8.00
C LEU A 38 -14.25 18.00 7.85
N ASN A 39 -14.75 18.79 6.90
CA ASN A 39 -16.16 18.93 6.56
C ASN A 39 -16.69 17.61 6.00
N TYR A 40 -15.98 16.98 5.08
CA TYR A 40 -16.33 15.66 4.55
C TYR A 40 -16.44 14.63 5.68
N ILE A 41 -15.43 14.51 6.54
CA ILE A 41 -15.44 13.59 7.68
C ILE A 41 -16.63 13.88 8.62
N LYS A 42 -16.95 15.16 8.84
CA LYS A 42 -18.06 15.59 9.72
C LYS A 42 -19.43 15.34 9.10
N GLU A 43 -19.60 15.58 7.81
CA GLU A 43 -20.84 15.37 7.04
C GLU A 43 -21.14 13.87 6.88
N HIS A 44 -20.10 13.06 6.69
CA HIS A 44 -20.18 11.60 6.51
C HIS A 44 -19.90 10.81 7.80
N LYS A 45 -20.05 11.43 8.96
CA LYS A 45 -19.71 10.83 10.26
C LYS A 45 -20.47 9.52 10.53
N ASP A 46 -21.71 9.42 10.04
CA ASP A 46 -22.61 8.30 10.28
C ASP A 46 -22.44 7.18 9.24
N ASP A 47 -21.72 7.43 8.14
CA ASP A 47 -21.46 6.47 7.06
C ASP A 47 -20.40 5.44 7.46
N LYS A 48 -19.62 5.72 8.52
CA LYS A 48 -18.53 4.87 9.04
C LYS A 48 -17.46 4.51 7.99
N THR A 49 -17.35 5.30 6.93
CA THR A 49 -16.35 5.14 5.86
C THR A 49 -15.05 5.88 6.14
N ALA A 50 -15.05 6.76 7.14
CA ALA A 50 -13.89 7.52 7.59
C ALA A 50 -13.74 7.47 9.12
N SER A 51 -12.49 7.51 9.56
CA SER A 51 -12.10 7.57 10.98
C SER A 51 -11.07 8.67 11.18
N LEU A 52 -11.16 9.38 12.30
CA LEU A 52 -10.22 10.43 12.70
C LEU A 52 -9.93 10.30 14.18
N ILE A 53 -8.65 10.36 14.53
CA ILE A 53 -8.22 10.50 15.92
C ILE A 53 -7.07 11.50 15.99
N VAL A 54 -7.21 12.51 16.85
CA VAL A 54 -6.17 13.50 17.11
C VAL A 54 -5.82 13.44 18.58
N LYS A 55 -4.57 13.09 18.86
CA LYS A 55 -4.03 13.03 20.23
C LYS A 55 -2.91 14.05 20.40
N ARG A 56 -2.83 14.66 21.57
CA ARG A 56 -1.71 15.51 21.99
C ARG A 56 -1.26 15.07 23.38
N ASN A 57 0.00 14.64 23.51
CA ASN A 57 0.58 14.19 24.78
C ASN A 57 -0.27 13.11 25.50
N GLY A 58 -0.87 12.20 24.72
CA GLY A 58 -1.73 11.13 25.24
C GLY A 58 -3.20 11.52 25.42
N GLU A 59 -3.55 12.80 25.42
CA GLU A 59 -4.92 13.27 25.51
C GLU A 59 -5.62 13.22 24.14
N ILE A 60 -6.82 12.66 24.08
CA ILE A 60 -7.66 12.69 22.87
C ILE A 60 -8.30 14.06 22.77
N LEU A 61 -7.91 14.83 21.76
CA LEU A 61 -8.47 16.16 21.47
C LEU A 61 -9.78 16.04 20.66
N THR A 62 -9.82 15.11 19.72
CA THR A 62 -11.03 14.75 18.98
C THR A 62 -10.90 13.32 18.47
N SER A 63 -12.03 12.62 18.42
CA SER A 63 -12.13 11.35 17.74
C SER A 63 -13.49 11.17 17.07
N LEU A 64 -13.47 10.45 15.97
CA LEU A 64 -14.64 10.02 15.21
C LEU A 64 -14.37 8.62 14.68
N ASN A 65 -15.29 7.68 14.91
CA ASN A 65 -15.20 6.32 14.39
C ASN A 65 -13.85 5.65 14.69
N GLU A 66 -13.20 6.00 15.82
CA GLU A 66 -11.84 5.57 16.15
C GLU A 66 -11.68 4.05 16.31
N ASN A 67 -12.79 3.36 16.57
CA ASN A 67 -12.86 1.91 16.74
C ASN A 67 -13.45 1.19 15.52
N GLU A 68 -13.80 1.92 14.45
CA GLU A 68 -14.31 1.31 13.22
C GLU A 68 -13.15 0.65 12.45
N LYS A 69 -13.37 -0.61 12.04
CA LYS A 69 -12.37 -1.34 11.24
C LYS A 69 -12.42 -0.85 9.79
N LEU A 70 -11.34 -0.21 9.36
CA LEU A 70 -11.18 0.28 7.99
C LEU A 70 -9.95 -0.36 7.34
N PRO A 71 -9.96 -0.56 6.01
CA PRO A 71 -8.80 -1.07 5.29
C PRO A 71 -7.61 -0.12 5.45
N LEU A 72 -6.53 -0.61 6.08
CA LEU A 72 -5.32 0.18 6.30
C LEU A 72 -4.38 0.20 5.09
N ALA A 73 -4.56 -0.74 4.15
CA ALA A 73 -3.64 -0.98 3.06
C ALA A 73 -2.18 -1.02 3.57
N SER A 74 -1.27 -0.31 2.92
CA SER A 74 0.16 -0.28 3.29
C SER A 74 0.47 0.31 4.66
N MET A 75 -0.46 0.98 5.35
CA MET A 75 -0.21 1.50 6.70
C MET A 75 0.06 0.38 7.72
N SER A 76 -0.48 -0.82 7.49
CA SER A 76 -0.23 -1.98 8.36
C SER A 76 1.25 -2.40 8.41
N LYS A 77 2.05 -2.06 7.39
CA LYS A 77 3.51 -2.33 7.35
C LYS A 77 4.29 -1.68 8.50
N ILE A 78 3.72 -0.68 9.18
CA ILE A 78 4.30 -0.07 10.39
C ILE A 78 4.50 -1.13 11.48
N VAL A 79 3.57 -2.08 11.66
CA VAL A 79 3.70 -3.15 12.66
C VAL A 79 4.87 -4.07 12.34
N ILE A 80 5.11 -4.36 11.06
CA ILE A 80 6.26 -5.15 10.60
C ILE A 80 7.58 -4.43 10.92
N ALA A 81 7.63 -3.10 10.73
CA ALA A 81 8.80 -2.30 11.08
C ALA A 81 9.04 -2.23 12.60
N ILE A 82 7.97 -2.18 13.41
CA ILE A 82 8.07 -2.27 14.87
C ILE A 82 8.65 -3.62 15.30
N GLU A 83 8.16 -4.73 14.74
CA GLU A 83 8.70 -6.06 15.05
C GLU A 83 10.17 -6.18 14.64
N TYR A 84 10.56 -5.66 13.47
CA TYR A 84 11.96 -5.56 13.08
C TYR A 84 12.80 -4.81 14.12
N ALA A 85 12.35 -3.63 14.56
CA ALA A 85 13.08 -2.83 15.53
C ALA A 85 13.25 -3.56 16.87
N LYS A 86 12.23 -4.27 17.33
CA LYS A 86 12.30 -5.13 18.53
C LYS A 86 13.33 -6.23 18.35
N GLN A 87 13.28 -6.98 17.25
CA GLN A 87 14.23 -8.07 17.01
C GLN A 87 15.68 -7.58 16.87
N VAL A 88 15.91 -6.40 16.32
CA VAL A 88 17.24 -5.77 16.30
C VAL A 88 17.70 -5.43 17.71
N ALA A 89 16.84 -4.80 18.53
CA ALA A 89 17.16 -4.43 19.91
C ALA A 89 17.44 -5.66 20.79
N GLU A 90 16.76 -6.77 20.53
CA GLU A 90 16.95 -8.07 21.19
C GLU A 90 18.15 -8.87 20.63
N GLY A 91 18.79 -8.39 19.56
CA GLY A 91 19.90 -9.08 18.89
C GLY A 91 19.51 -10.35 18.13
N LYS A 92 18.21 -10.57 17.86
CA LYS A 92 17.69 -11.71 17.09
C LYS A 92 17.96 -11.59 15.59
N VAL A 93 17.94 -10.37 15.07
CA VAL A 93 18.35 -10.04 13.70
C VAL A 93 19.36 -8.91 13.72
N ARG A 94 20.24 -8.87 12.71
CA ARG A 94 21.20 -7.77 12.56
C ARG A 94 20.75 -6.82 11.47
N LYS A 95 20.80 -5.52 11.75
CA LYS A 95 20.40 -4.49 10.77
C LYS A 95 21.26 -4.49 9.50
N ASP A 96 22.52 -4.90 9.63
CA ASP A 96 23.52 -4.97 8.56
C ASP A 96 23.58 -6.33 7.87
N GLU A 97 22.68 -7.27 8.23
CA GLU A 97 22.53 -8.54 7.54
C GLU A 97 22.32 -8.30 6.05
N GLN A 98 23.13 -8.95 5.20
CA GLN A 98 23.07 -8.77 3.76
C GLN A 98 21.99 -9.67 3.17
N ILE A 99 21.01 -9.05 2.53
CA ILE A 99 19.86 -9.67 1.92
C ILE A 99 20.02 -9.63 0.40
N SER A 100 19.92 -10.79 -0.23
CA SER A 100 19.97 -10.93 -1.68
C SER A 100 18.76 -10.24 -2.33
N LEU A 101 19.01 -9.34 -3.29
CA LEU A 101 17.94 -8.74 -4.08
C LEU A 101 17.15 -9.82 -4.84
N LYS A 102 17.81 -10.90 -5.28
CA LYS A 102 17.13 -12.03 -5.92
C LYS A 102 16.09 -12.69 -5.01
N GLU A 103 16.35 -12.76 -3.70
CA GLU A 103 15.38 -13.32 -2.75
C GLU A 103 14.15 -12.41 -2.59
N LEU A 104 14.31 -11.10 -2.74
CA LEU A 104 13.20 -10.14 -2.71
C LEU A 104 12.35 -10.22 -3.98
N GLU A 105 13.00 -10.37 -5.14
CA GLU A 105 12.34 -10.45 -6.46
C GLU A 105 11.36 -11.62 -6.58
N LYS A 106 11.55 -12.69 -5.80
CA LYS A 106 10.58 -13.81 -5.70
C LYS A 106 9.18 -13.35 -5.34
N TYR A 107 9.07 -12.27 -4.56
CA TYR A 107 7.81 -11.70 -4.13
C TYR A 107 7.33 -10.54 -5.00
N TYR A 108 8.14 -10.10 -5.98
CA TYR A 108 7.77 -8.96 -6.81
C TYR A 108 6.65 -9.32 -7.79
N VAL A 109 5.54 -8.59 -7.69
CA VAL A 109 4.42 -8.68 -8.61
C VAL A 109 4.35 -7.38 -9.40
N LYS A 110 4.62 -7.47 -10.70
CA LYS A 110 4.76 -6.30 -11.56
C LYS A 110 3.46 -5.48 -11.61
N ASN A 111 3.59 -4.16 -11.49
CA ASN A 111 2.51 -3.16 -11.60
C ASN A 111 1.41 -3.24 -10.52
N THR A 112 1.67 -3.81 -9.35
CA THR A 112 0.66 -3.94 -8.28
C THR A 112 0.95 -3.09 -7.03
N ASP A 113 2.08 -2.40 -7.00
CA ASP A 113 2.52 -1.55 -5.90
C ASP A 113 2.76 -0.10 -6.34
N GLY A 114 2.19 0.31 -7.48
CA GLY A 114 2.36 1.66 -8.02
C GLY A 114 3.79 1.98 -8.49
N GLY A 115 4.66 0.96 -8.64
CA GLY A 115 6.07 1.15 -9.00
C GLY A 115 6.99 1.33 -7.78
N ALA A 116 6.47 1.15 -6.56
CA ALA A 116 7.21 1.27 -5.31
C ALA A 116 8.51 0.44 -5.29
N HIS A 117 8.42 -0.86 -5.60
CA HIS A 117 9.58 -1.75 -5.52
C HIS A 117 10.69 -1.40 -6.52
N PRO A 118 10.41 -1.19 -7.83
CA PRO A 118 11.41 -0.70 -8.78
C PRO A 118 12.06 0.62 -8.38
N VAL A 119 11.26 1.60 -7.92
CA VAL A 119 11.79 2.92 -7.52
C VAL A 119 12.74 2.78 -6.33
N TRP A 120 12.39 1.94 -5.34
CA TRP A 120 13.29 1.63 -4.22
C TRP A 120 14.58 0.95 -4.69
N LEU A 121 14.49 -0.04 -5.60
CA LEU A 121 15.66 -0.73 -6.14
C LEU A 121 16.61 0.23 -6.87
N ASP A 122 16.07 1.20 -7.60
CA ASP A 122 16.87 2.20 -8.30
C ASP A 122 17.53 3.17 -7.31
N ASP A 123 16.83 3.62 -6.26
CA ASP A 123 17.39 4.47 -5.21
C ASP A 123 18.54 3.78 -4.45
N VAL A 124 18.33 2.55 -3.97
CA VAL A 124 19.34 1.83 -3.18
C VAL A 124 20.60 1.53 -4.01
N LYS A 125 20.44 1.29 -5.32
CA LYS A 125 21.56 1.16 -6.27
C LYS A 125 22.26 2.50 -6.50
N ALA A 126 21.51 3.56 -6.76
CA ALA A 126 22.08 4.90 -7.01
C ALA A 126 22.86 5.44 -5.81
N ARG A 127 22.43 5.09 -4.59
CA ARG A 127 23.12 5.42 -3.33
C ARG A 127 24.34 4.52 -3.05
N GLY A 128 24.65 3.55 -3.91
CA GLY A 128 25.80 2.65 -3.74
C GLY A 128 25.63 1.66 -2.58
N LEU A 129 24.39 1.37 -2.18
CA LEU A 129 24.06 0.49 -1.04
C LEU A 129 23.80 -0.96 -1.47
N VAL A 130 24.12 -1.28 -2.72
CA VAL A 130 24.05 -2.63 -3.27
C VAL A 130 25.46 -3.14 -3.54
N ASN A 131 25.84 -4.24 -2.89
CA ASN A 131 27.12 -4.92 -3.12
C ASN A 131 26.84 -6.38 -3.49
N ASN A 132 27.40 -6.85 -4.61
CA ASN A 132 27.22 -8.22 -5.11
C ASN A 132 25.75 -8.67 -5.19
N GLY A 133 24.84 -7.76 -5.57
CA GLY A 133 23.41 -8.04 -5.66
C GLY A 133 22.71 -8.19 -4.30
N GLN A 134 23.29 -7.64 -3.24
CA GLN A 134 22.74 -7.67 -1.88
C GLN A 134 22.66 -6.27 -1.30
N THR A 135 21.73 -6.05 -0.37
CA THR A 135 21.62 -4.83 0.45
C THR A 135 21.33 -5.17 1.90
N SER A 136 21.47 -4.22 2.82
CA SER A 136 21.24 -4.50 4.25
C SER A 136 19.75 -4.73 4.55
N LEU A 137 19.45 -5.53 5.58
CA LEU A 137 18.10 -5.71 6.09
C LEU A 137 17.45 -4.37 6.46
N GLU A 138 18.23 -3.41 6.98
CA GLU A 138 17.76 -2.04 7.25
C GLU A 138 17.27 -1.34 5.98
N GLU A 139 17.98 -1.44 4.84
CA GLU A 139 17.53 -0.85 3.57
C GLU A 139 16.30 -1.57 3.00
N VAL A 140 16.13 -2.88 3.25
CA VAL A 140 14.90 -3.61 2.89
C VAL A 140 13.70 -3.06 3.67
N VAL A 141 13.85 -2.83 4.98
CA VAL A 141 12.81 -2.22 5.84
C VAL A 141 12.52 -0.77 5.42
N LYS A 142 13.55 0.03 5.09
CA LYS A 142 13.36 1.37 4.53
C LYS A 142 12.61 1.32 3.19
N GLY A 143 12.90 0.36 2.33
CA GLY A 143 12.14 0.12 1.09
C GLY A 143 10.67 -0.17 1.34
N MET A 144 10.35 -0.95 2.38
CA MET A 144 8.98 -1.20 2.79
C MET A 144 8.28 0.06 3.30
N ILE A 145 8.93 0.89 4.13
CA ILE A 145 8.28 2.04 4.78
C ILE A 145 8.28 3.29 3.91
N GLN A 146 9.41 3.64 3.28
CA GLN A 146 9.55 4.89 2.52
C GLN A 146 8.94 4.80 1.13
N TYR A 147 9.04 3.64 0.49
CA TYR A 147 8.53 3.43 -0.87
C TYR A 147 7.24 2.61 -0.90
N SER A 148 6.86 1.96 0.20
CA SER A 148 5.71 1.05 0.25
C SER A 148 5.90 -0.28 -0.49
N SER A 149 7.14 -0.70 -0.75
CA SER A 149 7.47 -1.94 -1.50
C SER A 149 6.72 -3.17 -0.96
N ASN A 150 5.84 -3.76 -1.79
CA ASN A 150 5.07 -4.96 -1.42
C ASN A 150 5.97 -6.20 -1.33
N ALA A 151 6.95 -6.33 -2.23
CA ALA A 151 7.89 -7.45 -2.22
C ALA A 151 8.73 -7.47 -0.92
N ASN A 152 9.21 -6.30 -0.49
CA ASN A 152 9.95 -6.18 0.77
C ASN A 152 9.06 -6.53 1.97
N ALA A 153 7.80 -6.09 1.97
CA ALA A 153 6.87 -6.41 3.04
C ALA A 153 6.59 -7.92 3.13
N SER A 154 6.35 -8.59 1.99
CA SER A 154 6.16 -10.05 1.96
C SER A 154 7.41 -10.80 2.40
N TYR A 155 8.60 -10.38 1.96
CA TYR A 155 9.86 -10.96 2.44
C TYR A 155 10.04 -10.79 3.95
N LEU A 156 9.81 -9.57 4.47
CA LEU A 156 9.99 -9.25 5.90
C LEU A 156 9.01 -10.02 6.79
N LEU A 157 7.79 -10.25 6.30
CA LEU A 157 6.79 -11.02 7.04
C LEU A 157 7.21 -12.47 7.29
N ASP A 158 7.89 -13.09 6.32
CA ASP A 158 8.51 -14.43 6.46
C ASP A 158 9.79 -14.35 7.31
N LYS A 159 10.71 -13.43 6.98
CA LYS A 159 12.02 -13.26 7.63
C LYS A 159 11.92 -13.00 9.14
N LEU A 160 10.96 -12.19 9.58
CA LEU A 160 10.74 -11.86 11.00
C LEU A 160 9.88 -12.91 11.71
N GLY A 161 9.20 -13.77 10.95
CA GLY A 161 8.21 -14.72 11.46
C GLY A 161 6.85 -14.06 11.71
N THR A 162 5.85 -14.47 10.95
CA THR A 162 4.50 -13.87 11.01
C THR A 162 3.82 -14.02 12.37
N ALA A 163 4.07 -15.14 13.06
CA ALA A 163 3.59 -15.34 14.43
C ALA A 163 4.11 -14.25 15.37
N ARG A 164 5.37 -13.81 15.21
CA ARG A 164 5.96 -12.73 16.01
C ARG A 164 5.38 -11.36 15.65
N VAL A 165 5.13 -11.11 14.37
CA VAL A 165 4.42 -9.89 13.92
C VAL A 165 3.00 -9.83 14.51
N ASN A 166 2.27 -10.96 14.55
CA ASN A 166 0.94 -11.04 15.17
C ASN A 166 0.99 -10.93 16.69
N GLU A 167 2.05 -11.40 17.34
CA GLU A 167 2.26 -11.16 18.77
C GLU A 167 2.50 -9.67 19.06
N SER A 168 3.23 -8.98 18.18
CA SER A 168 3.40 -7.52 18.24
C SER A 168 2.07 -6.76 18.24
N LEU A 169 1.03 -7.23 17.53
CA LEU A 169 -0.30 -6.63 17.63
C LEU A 169 -0.85 -6.66 19.06
N LYS A 170 -0.68 -7.78 19.76
CA LYS A 170 -1.15 -7.98 21.14
C LYS A 170 -0.36 -7.11 22.12
N GLU A 171 0.96 -7.08 21.97
CA GLU A 171 1.85 -6.26 22.79
C GLU A 171 1.57 -4.76 22.65
N LEU A 172 1.19 -4.32 21.44
CA LEU A 172 0.80 -2.93 21.14
C LEU A 172 -0.65 -2.61 21.55
N GLY A 173 -1.41 -3.58 22.05
CA GLY A 173 -2.82 -3.40 22.40
C GLY A 173 -3.76 -3.24 21.19
N LEU A 174 -3.32 -3.62 19.99
CA LEU A 174 -4.08 -3.54 18.74
C LEU A 174 -5.00 -4.77 18.55
N ASN A 175 -5.78 -5.10 19.59
CA ASN A 175 -6.55 -6.34 19.69
C ASN A 175 -7.66 -6.49 18.63
N SER A 176 -8.06 -5.40 17.98
CA SER A 176 -9.08 -5.40 16.92
C SER A 176 -8.49 -5.51 15.51
N HIS A 177 -7.16 -5.41 15.35
CA HIS A 177 -6.49 -5.56 14.06
C HIS A 177 -6.55 -7.03 13.62
N GLU A 178 -6.71 -7.27 12.31
CA GLU A 178 -6.67 -8.62 11.75
C GLU A 178 -5.25 -9.19 11.81
N GLU A 179 -5.11 -10.49 11.96
CA GLU A 179 -3.78 -11.11 11.92
C GLU A 179 -3.12 -10.90 10.55
N PHE A 180 -1.82 -10.63 10.55
CA PHE A 180 -1.03 -10.59 9.32
C PHE A 180 -0.96 -11.97 8.69
N TYR A 181 -1.09 -11.95 7.38
CA TYR A 181 -0.80 -13.04 6.44
C TYR A 181 -0.20 -12.41 5.17
N PRO A 182 0.28 -13.19 4.17
CA PRO A 182 0.99 -12.68 2.98
C PRO A 182 0.11 -11.92 1.96
N ALA A 183 -0.68 -10.95 2.43
CA ALA A 183 -1.66 -10.22 1.66
C ALA A 183 -1.08 -9.30 0.58
N TYR A 184 0.15 -8.80 0.76
CA TYR A 184 0.73 -7.79 -0.15
C TYR A 184 1.03 -8.32 -1.55
N THR A 185 1.26 -9.62 -1.70
CA THR A 185 1.68 -10.22 -2.98
C THR A 185 0.92 -11.50 -3.29
N ALA A 186 0.92 -12.49 -2.39
CA ALA A 186 0.30 -13.79 -2.66
C ALA A 186 -1.23 -13.70 -2.83
N ALA A 187 -1.90 -12.84 -2.05
CA ALA A 187 -3.35 -12.65 -2.17
C ALA A 187 -3.79 -12.15 -3.55
N LEU A 188 -2.93 -11.43 -4.29
CA LEU A 188 -3.23 -10.94 -5.64
C LEU A 188 -3.46 -12.09 -6.65
N TYR A 189 -2.97 -13.28 -6.35
CA TYR A 189 -3.12 -14.47 -7.19
C TYR A 189 -4.32 -15.33 -6.81
N MET A 190 -5.10 -14.98 -5.78
CA MET A 190 -6.17 -15.83 -5.27
C MET A 190 -7.24 -16.18 -6.31
N ARG A 191 -7.62 -15.24 -7.17
CA ARG A 191 -8.56 -15.54 -8.25
C ARG A 191 -7.98 -16.53 -9.26
N GLY A 192 -6.74 -16.32 -9.70
CA GLY A 192 -6.06 -17.27 -10.58
C GLY A 192 -5.90 -18.65 -9.92
N TYR A 193 -5.64 -18.69 -8.62
CA TYR A 193 -5.52 -19.91 -7.83
C TYR A 193 -6.85 -20.68 -7.80
N VAL A 194 -7.96 -19.99 -7.54
CA VAL A 194 -9.31 -20.58 -7.59
C VAL A 194 -9.61 -21.17 -8.97
N GLU A 195 -9.23 -20.47 -10.03
CA GLU A 195 -9.43 -20.94 -11.41
C GLU A 195 -8.56 -22.16 -11.74
N LYS A 196 -7.27 -22.11 -11.42
CA LYS A 196 -6.26 -23.10 -11.83
C LYS A 196 -6.20 -24.30 -10.89
N GLU A 197 -6.03 -24.06 -9.60
CA GLU A 197 -5.74 -25.11 -8.60
C GLU A 197 -7.05 -25.72 -8.04
N MET A 198 -8.09 -24.90 -7.87
CA MET A 198 -9.41 -25.38 -7.41
C MET A 198 -10.35 -25.79 -8.55
N HIS A 199 -9.90 -25.65 -9.81
CA HIS A 199 -10.65 -26.04 -11.02
C HIS A 199 -12.03 -25.37 -11.12
N ILE A 200 -12.16 -24.15 -10.60
CA ILE A 200 -13.40 -23.39 -10.66
C ILE A 200 -13.45 -22.61 -11.97
N PRO A 201 -14.53 -22.70 -12.76
CA PRO A 201 -14.67 -21.90 -13.98
C PRO A 201 -14.51 -20.39 -13.72
N GLN A 202 -13.87 -19.69 -14.64
CA GLN A 202 -13.59 -18.24 -14.54
C GLN A 202 -14.82 -17.40 -14.17
N ASN A 203 -16.00 -17.74 -14.72
CA ASN A 203 -17.26 -17.04 -14.46
C ASN A 203 -17.85 -17.31 -13.06
N LYS A 204 -17.31 -18.27 -12.31
CA LYS A 204 -17.70 -18.62 -10.93
C LYS A 204 -16.63 -18.32 -9.90
N ALA A 205 -15.43 -17.91 -10.32
CA ALA A 205 -14.28 -17.72 -9.43
C ALA A 205 -14.52 -16.62 -8.39
N LEU A 206 -15.09 -15.48 -8.79
CA LEU A 206 -15.42 -14.38 -7.87
C LEU A 206 -16.48 -14.80 -6.84
N ASP A 207 -17.50 -15.54 -7.27
CA ASP A 207 -18.53 -16.03 -6.36
C ASP A 207 -17.97 -17.05 -5.36
N LYS A 208 -17.04 -17.92 -5.80
CA LYS A 208 -16.33 -18.83 -4.88
C LYS A 208 -15.53 -18.05 -3.85
N LEU A 209 -14.79 -17.01 -4.26
CA LEU A 209 -14.02 -16.17 -3.35
C LEU A 209 -14.91 -15.44 -2.33
N ARG A 210 -16.02 -14.84 -2.77
CA ARG A 210 -16.97 -14.15 -1.88
C ARG A 210 -17.64 -15.06 -0.84
N ASN A 211 -17.78 -16.34 -1.16
CA ASN A 211 -18.37 -17.34 -0.27
C ASN A 211 -17.30 -18.19 0.45
N MET A 212 -16.01 -17.85 0.30
CA MET A 212 -14.92 -18.50 1.00
C MET A 212 -14.84 -17.97 2.43
N SER A 213 -14.62 -18.84 3.42
CA SER A 213 -14.35 -18.35 4.78
C SER A 213 -12.97 -17.68 4.83
N ASN A 214 -12.78 -16.74 5.75
CA ASN A 214 -11.48 -16.09 5.94
C ASN A 214 -10.36 -17.10 6.21
N ASP A 215 -10.62 -18.14 7.01
CA ASP A 215 -9.62 -19.18 7.30
C ASP A 215 -9.23 -19.97 6.05
N GLU A 216 -10.19 -20.34 5.20
CA GLU A 216 -9.93 -21.02 3.92
C GLU A 216 -9.13 -20.09 2.99
N TYR A 217 -9.53 -18.82 2.89
CA TYR A 217 -8.84 -17.82 2.08
C TYR A 217 -7.38 -17.64 2.51
N VAL A 218 -7.15 -17.36 3.80
CA VAL A 218 -5.81 -17.15 4.36
C VAL A 218 -4.93 -18.39 4.17
N LYS A 219 -5.50 -19.60 4.37
CA LYS A 219 -4.80 -20.85 4.10
C LYS A 219 -4.31 -20.96 2.65
N HIS A 220 -5.14 -20.59 1.68
CA HIS A 220 -4.75 -20.62 0.27
C HIS A 220 -3.73 -19.52 -0.07
N VAL A 221 -3.84 -18.33 0.53
CA VAL A 221 -2.83 -17.27 0.38
C VAL A 221 -1.46 -17.74 0.89
N TRP A 222 -1.43 -18.44 2.03
CA TRP A 222 -0.20 -19.07 2.54
C TRP A 222 0.37 -20.10 1.57
N GLN A 223 -0.49 -20.93 0.98
CA GLN A 223 -0.04 -21.92 -0.01
C GLN A 223 0.62 -21.26 -1.23
N ILE A 224 0.04 -20.17 -1.74
CA ILE A 224 0.61 -19.39 -2.84
C ILE A 224 1.95 -18.80 -2.41
N HIS A 225 2.01 -18.18 -1.23
CA HIS A 225 3.23 -17.58 -0.70
C HIS A 225 4.37 -18.60 -0.58
N GLU A 226 4.08 -19.81 -0.09
CA GLU A 226 5.06 -20.89 0.00
C GLU A 226 5.57 -21.33 -1.37
N TRP A 227 4.72 -21.36 -2.40
CA TRP A 227 5.19 -21.62 -3.77
C TRP A 227 6.08 -20.51 -4.32
N MET A 228 5.78 -19.23 -4.01
CA MET A 228 6.59 -18.10 -4.47
C MET A 228 8.04 -18.14 -3.96
N LYS A 229 8.30 -18.82 -2.82
CA LYS A 229 9.66 -18.96 -2.25
C LYS A 229 10.61 -19.78 -3.13
N ASP A 230 10.07 -20.64 -3.99
CA ASP A 230 10.82 -21.45 -4.96
C ASP A 230 10.43 -21.07 -6.39
N GLU A 231 11.33 -20.39 -7.10
CA GLU A 231 11.12 -19.94 -8.48
C GLU A 231 10.72 -21.08 -9.44
N LYS A 232 11.29 -22.29 -9.24
CA LYS A 232 10.97 -23.44 -10.09
C LYS A 232 9.59 -23.96 -9.81
N GLU A 233 9.19 -23.99 -8.54
CA GLU A 233 7.86 -24.41 -8.15
C GLU A 233 6.82 -23.39 -8.60
N TRP A 234 7.04 -22.11 -8.29
CA TRP A 234 6.20 -21.00 -8.74
C TRP A 234 5.98 -21.01 -10.26
N GLY A 235 7.06 -21.18 -11.03
CA GLY A 235 7.01 -21.21 -12.50
C GLY A 235 6.13 -22.33 -13.07
N LYS A 236 6.02 -23.48 -12.40
CA LYS A 236 5.16 -24.60 -12.85
C LYS A 236 3.67 -24.36 -12.61
N ARG A 237 3.33 -23.50 -11.65
CA ARG A 237 1.92 -23.28 -11.26
C ARG A 237 1.15 -22.53 -12.32
N GLU A 238 1.82 -21.64 -13.05
CA GLU A 238 1.22 -20.84 -14.14
C GLU A 238 -0.08 -20.13 -13.69
N ILE A 239 -0.13 -19.73 -12.41
CA ILE A 239 -1.31 -19.06 -11.85
C ILE A 239 -1.36 -17.64 -12.40
N SER A 240 -2.45 -17.34 -13.09
CA SER A 240 -2.63 -16.01 -13.70
C SER A 240 -2.89 -14.93 -12.65
N LEU A 241 -2.25 -13.77 -12.81
CA LEU A 241 -2.56 -12.58 -12.04
C LEU A 241 -3.90 -11.98 -12.52
N LYS A 242 -4.89 -11.89 -11.63
CA LYS A 242 -6.24 -11.37 -11.92
C LYS A 242 -6.65 -10.33 -10.86
N ALA A 243 -5.87 -9.26 -10.75
CA ALA A 243 -6.03 -8.23 -9.73
C ALA A 243 -6.88 -7.02 -10.22
N ASP A 244 -8.02 -7.28 -10.87
CA ASP A 244 -8.96 -6.23 -11.24
C ASP A 244 -9.72 -5.66 -10.02
N MET A 245 -10.42 -4.54 -10.20
CA MET A 245 -11.13 -3.86 -9.11
C MET A 245 -12.18 -4.74 -8.42
N ASP A 246 -12.82 -5.66 -9.15
CA ASP A 246 -13.81 -6.56 -8.55
C ASP A 246 -13.14 -7.60 -7.66
N SER A 247 -11.94 -8.03 -8.03
CA SER A 247 -11.13 -8.98 -7.26
C SER A 247 -10.53 -8.33 -6.01
N GLN A 248 -10.26 -7.02 -6.03
CA GLN A 248 -9.74 -6.25 -4.88
C GLN A 248 -10.82 -5.88 -3.85
N ARG A 249 -12.10 -6.04 -4.19
CA ARG A 249 -13.26 -5.71 -3.32
C ARG A 249 -13.82 -6.91 -2.55
N ILE A 250 -13.21 -8.09 -2.73
CA ILE A 250 -13.54 -9.30 -1.97
C ILE A 250 -12.70 -9.31 -0.71
#